data_AF-A0A919WHG3-F1
#
_entry.id   AF-A0A919WHG3-F1
#
_cell.length_a   1.000
_cell.length_b   1.000
_cell.length_c   1.000
_cell.angle_alpha   90.00
_cell.angle_beta   90.00
_cell.angle_gamma   90.00
#
_symmetry.space_group_name_H-M   'P 1'
#
loop_
_entity.id
_entity.type
_entity.pdbx_description
1 polymer ?
#
loop_
_entity_poly.entity_id
_entity_poly.type
_entity_poly.pdbx_seq_one_letter_code
_entity_poly.pdbx_strand_id
1 'polypeptide(L)'
;MQRSKKILLSSHCILNQNTVIDDEARALGAIPSALRWIEKKGVGVLQLPCPEFTFLGLDRPSMTYEEYNNEEYRTHCRKILLPIIEQLKEYTCAGYEIVGSLAIQSSPSCDPTRGVYMEELHRLLKKHNIHLQTQWYLPNDEIPVFDGEKHYLRT
;
A
#
# COMPACT_ATOMS: atom_id res chain seq x y z
N MET A 1 12.19 -8.34 -24.76
CA MET A 1 12.41 -8.63 -23.33
C MET A 1 11.25 -9.44 -22.78
N GLN A 2 11.49 -10.33 -21.81
CA GLN A 2 10.43 -11.06 -21.10
C GLN A 2 10.06 -10.32 -19.80
N ARG A 3 8.82 -10.49 -19.32
CA ARG A 3 8.32 -9.91 -18.05
C ARG A 3 9.07 -10.53 -16.86
N SER A 4 9.36 -9.74 -15.82
CA SER A 4 10.04 -10.24 -14.61
C SER A 4 9.20 -11.20 -13.76
N LYS A 5 7.87 -11.20 -13.95
CA LYS A 5 6.90 -11.95 -13.14
C LYS A 5 6.94 -11.63 -11.63
N LYS A 6 7.43 -10.45 -11.26
CA LYS A 6 7.46 -9.96 -9.87
C LYS A 6 6.44 -8.83 -9.69
N ILE A 7 5.61 -8.91 -8.65
CA ILE A 7 4.57 -7.93 -8.35
C ILE A 7 4.77 -7.36 -6.95
N LEU A 8 4.84 -6.03 -6.86
CA LEU A 8 4.84 -5.26 -5.62
C LEU A 8 3.45 -4.65 -5.42
N LEU A 9 2.85 -4.85 -4.25
CA LEU A 9 1.67 -4.09 -3.85
C LEU A 9 2.13 -2.70 -3.39
N SER A 10 1.45 -1.63 -3.79
CA SER A 10 1.83 -0.28 -3.37
C SER A 10 0.63 0.51 -2.89
N SER A 11 0.75 1.12 -1.70
CA SER A 11 -0.22 2.10 -1.23
C SER A 11 -0.38 3.22 -2.26
N HIS A 12 -1.63 3.61 -2.54
CA HIS A 12 -1.96 4.53 -3.62
C HIS A 12 -1.08 5.79 -3.66
N CYS A 13 -0.88 6.41 -2.50
CA CYS A 13 -0.18 7.68 -2.40
C CYS A 13 1.31 7.59 -2.72
N ILE A 14 1.93 6.40 -2.71
CA ILE A 14 3.30 6.24 -3.25
C ILE A 14 3.38 6.69 -4.71
N LEU A 15 2.33 6.41 -5.49
CA LEU A 15 2.28 6.70 -6.92
C LEU A 15 1.45 7.96 -7.25
N ASN A 16 0.62 8.42 -6.32
CA ASN A 16 -0.22 9.60 -6.53
C ASN A 16 -0.52 10.33 -5.22
N GLN A 17 0.29 11.33 -4.88
CA GLN A 17 0.10 12.18 -3.70
C GLN A 17 -1.15 13.09 -3.81
N ASN A 18 -1.75 13.26 -4.99
CA ASN A 18 -2.99 14.05 -5.16
C ASN A 18 -4.23 13.39 -4.52
N THR A 19 -4.09 12.27 -3.80
CA THR A 19 -5.16 11.69 -2.96
C THR A 19 -4.91 11.89 -1.46
N VAL A 20 -3.73 12.40 -1.10
CA VAL A 20 -3.41 12.80 0.28
C VAL A 20 -4.11 14.14 0.53
N ILE A 21 -4.48 14.41 1.77
CA ILE A 21 -4.99 15.74 2.13
C ILE A 21 -3.90 16.78 1.86
N ASP A 22 -4.29 17.98 1.42
CA ASP A 22 -3.39 18.95 0.78
C ASP A 22 -2.16 19.28 1.66
N ASP A 23 -2.39 19.52 2.95
CA ASP A 23 -1.33 19.88 3.91
C ASP A 23 -0.45 18.70 4.37
N GLU A 24 -0.77 17.45 3.98
CA GLU A 24 0.03 16.26 4.31
C GLU A 24 0.72 15.62 3.09
N ALA A 25 0.57 16.22 1.91
CA ALA A 25 1.23 15.74 0.70
C ALA A 25 2.75 15.93 0.78
N ARG A 26 3.49 14.86 0.50
CA ARG A 26 4.96 14.79 0.64
C ARG A 26 5.72 14.74 -0.68
N ALA A 27 5.00 14.86 -1.80
CA ALA A 27 5.56 15.09 -3.12
C ALA A 27 4.48 15.68 -4.05
N LEU A 28 4.91 16.26 -5.18
CA LEU A 28 4.00 16.84 -6.18
C LEU A 28 3.12 15.80 -6.90
N GLY A 29 3.47 14.52 -6.84
CA GLY A 29 2.84 13.45 -7.59
C GLY A 29 3.23 12.10 -7.01
N ALA A 30 3.97 11.27 -7.74
CA ALA A 30 4.55 10.06 -7.16
C ALA A 30 5.77 10.39 -6.27
N ILE A 31 6.06 9.53 -5.29
CA ILE A 31 7.27 9.61 -4.47
C ILE A 31 8.50 9.25 -5.32
N PRO A 32 9.42 10.19 -5.62
CA PRO A 32 10.46 9.95 -6.61
C PRO A 32 11.46 8.86 -6.22
N SER A 33 11.83 8.78 -4.93
CA SER A 33 12.75 7.75 -4.43
C SER A 33 12.16 6.35 -4.52
N ALA A 34 10.85 6.20 -4.29
CA ALA A 34 10.15 4.93 -4.42
C ALA A 34 10.08 4.50 -5.88
N LEU A 35 9.75 5.41 -6.81
CA LEU A 35 9.71 5.10 -8.25
C LEU A 35 11.07 4.62 -8.77
N ARG A 36 12.16 5.33 -8.44
CA ARG A 36 13.51 4.92 -8.85
C ARG A 36 13.87 3.55 -8.29
N TRP A 37 13.47 3.24 -7.07
CA TRP A 37 13.70 1.94 -6.48
C TRP A 37 12.88 0.83 -7.18
N ILE A 38 11.59 1.07 -7.45
CA ILE A 38 10.71 0.14 -8.19
C ILE A 38 11.30 -0.18 -9.57
N GLU A 39 11.70 0.86 -10.30
CA GLU A 39 12.33 0.73 -11.62
C GLU A 39 13.61 -0.11 -11.54
N LYS A 40 14.52 0.23 -10.63
CA LYS A 40 15.78 -0.51 -10.42
C LYS A 40 15.55 -1.96 -10.02
N LYS A 41 14.51 -2.25 -9.22
CA LYS A 41 14.15 -3.61 -8.80
C LYS A 41 13.52 -4.42 -9.93
N GLY A 42 13.00 -3.77 -10.98
CA GLY A 42 12.39 -4.42 -12.14
C GLY A 42 11.06 -5.13 -11.80
N VAL A 43 10.31 -4.61 -10.83
CA VAL A 43 9.02 -5.19 -10.38
C VAL A 43 7.85 -4.48 -11.04
N GLY A 44 6.80 -5.22 -11.38
CA GLY A 44 5.50 -4.64 -11.70
C GLY A 44 4.82 -4.14 -10.42
N VAL A 45 3.91 -3.18 -10.53
CA VAL A 45 3.18 -2.62 -9.39
C VAL A 45 1.69 -2.91 -9.50
N LEU A 46 1.14 -3.51 -8.45
CA LEU A 46 -0.30 -3.58 -8.22
C LEU A 46 -0.65 -2.46 -7.23
N GLN A 47 -1.17 -1.35 -7.74
CA GLN A 47 -1.57 -0.22 -6.91
C GLN A 47 -2.82 -0.57 -6.10
N LEU A 48 -2.74 -0.41 -4.79
CA LEU A 48 -3.87 -0.54 -3.89
C LEU A 48 -4.70 0.75 -3.94
N PRO A 49 -6.04 0.68 -3.91
CA PRO A 49 -6.87 1.87 -3.80
C PRO A 49 -6.60 2.59 -2.48
N CYS A 50 -6.66 3.93 -2.48
CA CYS A 50 -6.59 4.70 -1.24
C CYS A 50 -7.89 4.51 -0.45
N PRO A 51 -7.85 3.88 0.75
CA PRO A 51 -9.07 3.57 1.48
C PRO A 51 -9.77 4.83 1.99
N GLU A 52 -9.00 5.82 2.46
CA GLU A 52 -9.55 7.07 2.99
C GLU A 52 -10.17 7.94 1.90
N PHE A 53 -9.49 8.08 0.75
CA PHE A 53 -10.01 8.82 -0.41
C PHE A 53 -11.28 8.17 -0.97
N THR A 54 -11.32 6.84 -1.08
CA THR A 54 -12.51 6.15 -1.59
C THR A 54 -13.66 6.09 -0.57
N PHE A 55 -13.40 6.44 0.70
CA PHE A 55 -14.41 6.48 1.76
C PHE A 55 -14.98 7.89 1.95
N LEU A 56 -14.13 8.90 2.14
CA LEU A 56 -14.52 10.28 2.48
C LEU A 56 -14.20 11.32 1.41
N GLY A 57 -13.44 10.94 0.37
CA GLY A 57 -13.04 11.85 -0.71
C GLY A 57 -11.74 12.61 -0.41
N LEU A 58 -11.50 13.63 -1.24
CA LEU A 58 -10.28 14.44 -1.21
C LEU A 58 -10.28 15.41 -0.02
N ASP A 59 -11.41 16.09 0.19
CA ASP A 59 -11.58 17.14 1.23
C ASP A 59 -11.86 16.58 2.64
N ARG A 60 -11.46 15.33 2.88
CA ARG A 60 -11.70 14.64 4.15
C ARG A 60 -10.87 15.27 5.28
N PRO A 61 -11.35 15.22 6.54
CA PRO A 61 -10.52 15.62 7.67
C PRO A 61 -9.37 14.62 7.90
N SER A 62 -8.28 15.09 8.52
CA SER A 62 -7.28 14.20 9.12
C SER A 62 -7.93 13.43 10.28
N MET A 63 -7.66 12.13 10.36
CA MET A 63 -8.30 11.22 11.31
C MET A 63 -7.29 10.23 11.88
N THR A 64 -7.50 9.77 13.11
CA THR A 64 -6.64 8.80 13.79
C THR A 64 -6.98 7.35 13.41
N TYR A 65 -6.15 6.42 13.87
CA TYR A 65 -6.45 4.99 13.74
C TYR A 65 -7.78 4.64 14.41
N GLU A 66 -8.03 5.13 15.63
CA GLU A 66 -9.22 4.83 16.42
C GLU A 66 -10.50 5.32 15.74
N GLU A 67 -10.45 6.47 15.08
CA GLU A 67 -11.60 7.01 14.36
C GLU A 67 -11.92 6.18 13.11
N TYR A 68 -10.90 5.72 12.38
CA TYR A 68 -11.08 4.79 11.27
C TYR A 68 -11.35 3.34 11.70
N ASN A 69 -11.00 2.94 12.93
CA ASN A 69 -11.17 1.59 13.43
C ASN A 69 -12.62 1.31 13.86
N ASN A 70 -13.52 1.37 12.89
CA ASN A 70 -14.93 1.06 13.05
C ASN A 70 -15.42 0.11 11.95
N GLU A 71 -16.57 -0.51 12.16
CA GLU A 71 -17.07 -1.58 11.29
C GLU A 71 -17.48 -1.10 9.89
N GLU A 72 -17.94 0.15 9.78
CA GLU A 72 -18.31 0.75 8.50
C GLU A 72 -17.08 0.92 7.61
N TYR A 73 -16.02 1.55 8.15
CA TYR A 73 -14.77 1.74 7.42
C TYR A 73 -14.05 0.41 7.12
N ARG A 74 -14.03 -0.54 8.06
CA ARG A 74 -13.47 -1.88 7.82
C ARG A 74 -14.24 -2.62 6.73
N THR A 75 -15.57 -2.49 6.69
CA THR A 75 -16.40 -3.05 5.61
C THR A 75 -16.05 -2.45 4.25
N HIS A 76 -15.88 -1.13 4.20
CA HIS A 76 -15.40 -0.45 3.00
C HIS A 76 -14.02 -0.95 2.56
N CYS A 77 -13.06 -1.01 3.48
CA CYS A 77 -11.71 -1.52 3.25
C CYS A 77 -11.73 -2.92 2.61
N ARG A 78 -12.52 -3.84 3.18
CA ARG A 78 -12.68 -5.20 2.62
C ARG A 78 -13.24 -5.17 1.21
N LYS A 79 -14.30 -4.38 0.98
CA LYS A 79 -14.96 -4.28 -0.33
C LYS A 79 -13.97 -3.86 -1.43
N ILE A 80 -13.17 -2.82 -1.18
CA ILE A 80 -12.20 -2.32 -2.18
C ILE A 80 -10.96 -3.23 -2.32
N LEU A 81 -10.70 -4.11 -1.34
CA LEU A 81 -9.62 -5.11 -1.42
C LEU A 81 -10.01 -6.36 -2.21
N LEU A 82 -11.29 -6.71 -2.32
CA LEU A 82 -11.69 -7.95 -3.01
C LEU A 82 -11.15 -8.03 -4.45
N PRO A 83 -11.23 -6.98 -5.30
CA PRO A 83 -10.64 -7.01 -6.65
C PRO A 83 -9.11 -7.16 -6.66
N ILE A 84 -8.42 -6.69 -5.62
CA ILE A 84 -6.97 -6.86 -5.47
C ILE A 84 -6.65 -8.33 -5.18
N ILE A 85 -7.41 -8.96 -4.28
CA ILE A 85 -7.24 -10.37 -3.93
C ILE A 85 -7.45 -11.28 -5.16
N GLU A 86 -8.46 -11.01 -5.99
CA GLU A 86 -8.67 -11.80 -7.21
C GLU A 86 -7.51 -11.66 -8.21
N GLN A 87 -6.95 -10.45 -8.37
CA GLN A 87 -5.74 -10.25 -9.18
C GLN A 87 -4.53 -11.00 -8.61
N LEU A 88 -4.34 -11.00 -7.29
CA LEU A 88 -3.23 -11.71 -6.65
C LEU A 88 -3.34 -13.24 -6.79
N LYS A 89 -4.56 -13.78 -6.76
CA LYS A 89 -4.80 -15.20 -7.07
C LYS A 89 -4.38 -15.52 -8.49
N GLU A 90 -4.79 -14.70 -9.47
CA GLU A 90 -4.42 -14.89 -10.87
C GLU A 90 -2.90 -14.86 -11.06
N TYR A 91 -2.23 -13.87 -10.47
CA TYR A 91 -0.76 -13.79 -10.47
C TYR A 91 -0.12 -15.06 -9.88
N THR A 92 -0.60 -15.50 -8.73
CA THR A 92 -0.07 -16.70 -8.05
C THR A 92 -0.28 -17.95 -8.90
N CYS A 93 -1.46 -18.14 -9.49
CA CYS A 93 -1.77 -19.25 -10.40
C CYS A 93 -0.88 -19.24 -11.66
N ALA A 94 -0.54 -18.05 -12.17
CA ALA A 94 0.35 -17.88 -13.33
C ALA A 94 1.85 -17.95 -12.99
N GLY A 95 2.20 -18.28 -11.74
CA GLY A 95 3.57 -18.42 -11.24
C GLY A 95 4.31 -17.09 -11.11
N TYR A 96 3.60 -16.01 -10.78
CA TYR A 96 4.22 -14.73 -10.42
C TYR A 96 4.60 -14.73 -8.95
N GLU A 97 5.67 -14.03 -8.64
CA GLU A 97 6.17 -13.79 -7.30
C GLU A 97 5.57 -12.49 -6.75
N ILE A 98 4.89 -12.56 -5.60
CA ILE A 98 4.45 -11.37 -4.86
C ILE A 98 5.60 -10.95 -3.93
N VAL A 99 6.39 -9.97 -4.36
CA VAL A 99 7.62 -9.59 -3.66
C VAL A 99 7.33 -8.92 -2.32
N GLY A 100 6.14 -8.37 -2.13
CA GLY A 100 5.81 -7.64 -0.93
C GLY A 100 4.86 -6.48 -1.12
N SER A 101 4.84 -5.59 -0.13
CA SER A 101 4.10 -4.34 -0.14
C SER A 101 5.01 -3.14 0.15
N LEU A 102 4.69 -1.99 -0.44
CA LEU A 102 5.25 -0.69 -0.09
C LEU A 102 4.15 0.20 0.48
N ALA A 103 4.17 0.33 1.80
CA ALA A 103 3.17 0.96 2.64
C ALA A 103 3.58 2.36 3.11
N ILE A 104 2.81 2.99 4.00
CA ILE A 104 3.06 4.35 4.49
C ILE A 104 3.22 4.35 6.00
N GLN A 105 4.42 4.65 6.51
CA GLN A 105 4.64 4.72 7.95
C GLN A 105 3.72 5.76 8.60
N SER A 106 3.21 5.41 9.79
CA SER A 106 2.36 6.24 10.64
C SER A 106 0.96 6.53 10.12
N SER A 107 0.60 6.11 8.89
CA SER A 107 -0.76 6.26 8.36
C SER A 107 -1.77 5.47 9.20
N PRO A 108 -2.95 6.05 9.54
CA PRO A 108 -3.97 5.33 10.30
C PRO A 108 -4.56 4.15 9.52
N SER A 109 -4.51 4.20 8.19
CA SER A 109 -5.03 3.14 7.31
C SER A 109 -3.92 2.28 6.71
N CYS A 110 -2.84 2.90 6.24
CA CYS A 110 -1.85 2.27 5.36
C CYS A 110 -0.51 1.96 6.05
N ASP A 111 -0.38 2.13 7.36
CA ASP A 111 0.80 1.67 8.09
C ASP A 111 0.87 0.13 8.07
N PRO A 112 2.03 -0.48 7.74
CA PRO A 112 2.13 -1.93 7.59
C PRO A 112 1.98 -2.69 8.92
N THR A 113 2.17 -2.03 10.06
CA THR A 113 2.09 -2.65 11.39
C THR A 113 0.74 -2.44 12.07
N ARG A 114 0.10 -1.28 11.83
CA ARG A 114 -1.10 -0.86 12.58
C ARG A 114 -2.18 -0.19 11.73
N GLY A 115 -2.08 -0.20 10.40
CA GLY A 115 -3.06 0.47 9.55
C GLY A 115 -4.35 -0.34 9.42
N VAL A 116 -5.53 0.27 9.63
CA VAL A 116 -6.85 -0.43 9.54
C VAL A 116 -7.02 -1.16 8.21
N TYR A 117 -6.59 -0.52 7.11
CA TYR A 117 -6.66 -1.10 5.77
C TYR A 117 -5.64 -2.24 5.57
N MET A 118 -4.44 -2.09 6.11
CA MET A 118 -3.40 -3.12 6.06
C MET A 118 -3.77 -4.35 6.90
N GLU A 119 -4.44 -4.18 8.03
CA GLU A 119 -4.98 -5.30 8.82
C GLU A 119 -6.01 -6.11 8.02
N GLU A 120 -6.95 -5.45 7.33
CA GLU A 120 -7.93 -6.14 6.48
C GLU A 120 -7.27 -6.81 5.28
N LEU A 121 -6.27 -6.17 4.67
CA LEU A 121 -5.45 -6.78 3.62
C LEU A 121 -4.78 -8.06 4.13
N HIS A 122 -4.06 -8.00 5.25
CA HIS A 122 -3.38 -9.16 5.83
C HIS A 122 -4.36 -10.30 6.18
N ARG A 123 -5.54 -9.97 6.69
CA ARG A 123 -6.60 -10.96 6.98
C ARG A 123 -7.08 -11.66 5.71
N LEU A 124 -7.29 -10.91 4.62
CA LEU A 124 -7.70 -11.45 3.33
C LEU A 124 -6.58 -12.27 2.66
N LEU A 125 -5.34 -11.78 2.69
CA LEU A 125 -4.18 -12.51 2.18
C LEU A 125 -4.02 -13.85 2.88
N LYS A 126 -4.10 -13.87 4.23
CA LYS A 126 -4.06 -15.08 5.04
C LYS A 126 -5.20 -16.04 4.68
N LYS A 127 -6.43 -15.53 4.56
CA LYS A 127 -7.60 -16.34 4.17
C LYS A 127 -7.41 -17.05 2.82
N HIS A 128 -6.67 -16.43 1.91
CA HIS A 128 -6.43 -16.94 0.56
C HIS A 128 -5.02 -17.56 0.37
N ASN A 129 -4.26 -17.76 1.45
CA ASN A 129 -2.91 -18.32 1.43
C ASN A 129 -1.92 -17.55 0.52
N ILE A 130 -2.10 -16.24 0.38
CA ILE A 130 -1.19 -15.37 -0.37
C ILE A 130 -0.16 -14.81 0.62
N HIS A 131 1.13 -14.93 0.27
CA HIS A 131 2.23 -14.55 1.13
C HIS A 131 2.97 -13.33 0.57
N LEU A 132 3.24 -12.34 1.42
CA LEU A 132 4.13 -11.22 1.10
C LEU A 132 5.52 -11.56 1.63
N GLN A 133 6.55 -11.43 0.79
CA GLN A 133 7.92 -11.74 1.23
C GLN A 133 8.53 -10.64 2.10
N THR A 134 8.31 -9.38 1.75
CA THR A 134 8.85 -8.23 2.50
C THR A 134 7.82 -7.13 2.57
N GLN A 135 7.80 -6.40 3.69
CA GLN A 135 6.94 -5.25 3.87
C GLN A 135 7.83 -4.02 4.02
N TRP A 136 7.81 -3.17 3.00
CA TRP A 136 8.47 -1.87 3.00
C TRP A 136 7.52 -0.77 3.44
N TYR A 137 8.07 0.34 3.88
CA TYR A 137 7.31 1.54 4.20
C TYR A 137 8.03 2.79 3.70
N LEU A 138 7.26 3.79 3.29
CA LEU A 138 7.77 5.15 3.17
C LEU A 138 7.93 5.76 4.57
N PRO A 139 9.12 6.27 4.95
CA PRO A 139 9.30 6.89 6.26
C PRO A 139 8.42 8.14 6.42
N ASN A 140 8.05 8.45 7.66
CA ASN A 140 7.22 9.61 7.99
C ASN A 140 8.03 10.89 8.21
N ASP A 141 8.81 11.27 7.20
CA ASP A 141 9.55 12.53 7.16
C ASP A 141 8.80 13.58 6.32
N GLU A 142 9.05 14.86 6.56
CA GLU A 142 8.49 15.99 5.77
C GLU A 142 8.90 15.88 4.30
N ILE A 143 10.15 15.50 4.03
CA ILE A 143 10.69 15.22 2.70
C ILE A 143 11.16 13.75 2.68
N PRO A 144 10.25 12.79 2.41
CA PRO A 144 10.57 11.39 2.60
C PRO A 144 11.50 10.88 1.50
N VAL A 145 12.60 10.23 1.91
CA VAL A 145 13.52 9.53 1.01
C VAL A 145 13.44 8.03 1.28
N PHE A 146 12.72 7.32 0.41
CA PHE A 146 12.64 5.87 0.46
C PHE A 146 13.97 5.19 0.11
N ASP A 147 14.31 4.16 0.87
CA ASP A 147 15.51 3.33 0.74
C ASP A 147 15.12 1.90 1.15
N GLY A 148 15.06 1.00 0.18
CA GLY A 148 14.57 -0.37 0.38
C GLY A 148 15.45 -1.25 1.28
N GLU A 149 16.69 -0.83 1.56
CA GLU A 149 17.62 -1.53 2.47
C GLU A 149 17.46 -1.05 3.93
N LYS A 150 16.71 0.04 4.16
CA LYS A 150 16.51 0.62 5.49
C LYS A 150 15.06 0.57 5.93
N HIS A 151 14.14 0.85 5.02
CA HIS A 151 12.74 1.09 5.33
C HIS A 151 11.89 -0.15 5.05
N TYR A 152 12.16 -1.21 5.81
CA TYR A 152 11.41 -2.46 5.78
C TYR A 152 11.17 -2.99 7.19
N LEU A 153 10.10 -3.78 7.36
CA LEU A 153 9.82 -4.46 8.62
C LEU A 153 10.79 -5.64 8.79
N ARG A 154 11.57 -5.61 9.87
CA ARG A 154 12.41 -6.75 10.27
C ARG A 154 11.49 -7.82 10.86
N THR A 155 11.31 -8.92 10.13
CA THR A 155 10.66 -10.15 10.61
C THR A 155 11.59 -10.93 11.53
#